data_AF-A0A3A4NQJ8-F1
#
_entry.id   AF-A0A3A4NQJ8-F1
#
_cell.length_a   1.000
_cell.length_b   1.000
_cell.length_c   1.000
_cell.angle_alpha   90.00
_cell.angle_beta   90.00
_cell.angle_gamma   90.00
#
_symmetry.space_group_name_H-M   'P 1'
#
loop_
_entity.id
_entity.type
_entity.pdbx_description
1 polymer ?
#
loop_
_entity_poly.entity_id
_entity_poly.type
_entity_poly.pdbx_seq_one_letter_code
_entity_poly.pdbx_strand_id
1 'polypeptide(L)'
;MNNYDNLRKECFRTLNEWIASCTRGGNISRNTVSVGIVVIDHLRQQCPVSRDDVVSQGGEIKGARSGLGTILEKYGIPRRYLKEVTTRQGHQDGQRLFEDFNWGHILIEVPKEKRDILFLELIDKLTELASRWMKRQNLKLDIDRRQAPTAWIHLIVENAKQRSGGVVEQHLVGAKLEKRFHNMDISNHPAHAADRQTARVGDFSISQTIYHVTATPSRNVIQKCAENIKVGLFPILLIPSEQEYKAKALSQDEGIEKELTIISIEAFLALNIIELAIEENKEFFGVLQDIIKIYNRRLEEVETDLSLRIEVR
;
A
#
# COMPACT_ATOMS: atom_id res chain seq x y z
N MET A 1 29.19 -21.47 27.57
CA MET A 1 28.50 -20.98 26.36
C MET A 1 29.53 -20.21 25.55
N ASN A 2 29.73 -20.54 24.27
CA ASN A 2 30.84 -19.99 23.47
C ASN A 2 30.66 -18.48 23.26
N ASN A 3 31.73 -17.69 23.22
CA ASN A 3 31.66 -16.22 23.02
C ASN A 3 30.84 -15.87 21.76
N TYR A 4 30.98 -16.70 20.72
CA TYR A 4 30.21 -16.61 19.48
C TYR A 4 28.70 -16.81 19.67
N ASP A 5 28.26 -17.73 20.53
CA ASP A 5 26.83 -18.00 20.73
C ASP A 5 26.12 -16.83 21.42
N ASN A 6 26.83 -16.16 22.33
CA ASN A 6 26.33 -14.94 22.98
C ASN A 6 26.21 -13.81 21.95
N LEU A 7 27.24 -13.61 21.13
CA LEU A 7 27.25 -12.59 20.08
C LEU A 7 26.17 -12.84 19.01
N ARG A 8 25.96 -14.10 18.63
CA ARG A 8 24.86 -14.50 17.73
C ARG A 8 23.50 -14.14 18.33
N LYS A 9 23.25 -14.52 19.60
CA LYS A 9 22.00 -14.15 20.30
C LYS A 9 21.80 -12.65 20.34
N GLU A 10 22.87 -11.90 20.58
CA GLU A 10 22.84 -10.44 20.61
C GLU A 10 22.46 -9.86 19.25
N CYS A 11 23.05 -10.32 18.15
CA CYS A 11 22.69 -9.86 16.81
C CYS A 11 21.22 -10.11 16.47
N PHE A 12 20.67 -11.27 16.88
CA PHE A 12 19.25 -11.55 16.73
C PHE A 12 18.38 -10.65 17.61
N ARG A 13 18.82 -10.36 18.84
CA ARG A 13 18.13 -9.43 19.75
C ARG A 13 18.08 -8.03 19.12
N THR A 14 19.22 -7.51 18.66
CA THR A 14 19.32 -6.24 17.95
C THR A 14 18.37 -6.18 16.75
N LEU A 15 18.36 -7.20 15.90
CA LEU A 15 17.45 -7.23 14.75
C LEU A 15 15.97 -7.23 15.17
N ASN A 16 15.61 -8.00 16.19
CA ASN A 16 14.22 -8.07 16.68
C ASN A 16 13.77 -6.75 17.31
N GLU A 17 14.64 -6.08 18.07
CA GLU A 17 14.38 -4.75 18.64
C GLU A 17 14.22 -3.69 17.55
N TRP A 18 15.08 -3.74 16.53
CA TRP A 18 14.95 -2.89 15.36
C TRP A 18 13.62 -3.13 14.63
N ILE A 19 13.24 -4.39 14.36
CA ILE A 19 11.94 -4.74 13.75
C ILE A 19 10.78 -4.19 14.58
N ALA A 20 10.82 -4.37 15.90
CA ALA A 20 9.78 -3.88 16.81
C ALA A 20 9.68 -2.34 16.76
N SER A 21 10.81 -1.64 16.80
CA SER A 21 10.83 -0.17 16.73
C SER A 21 10.39 0.40 15.37
N CYS A 22 10.51 -0.38 14.30
CA CYS A 22 10.01 -0.05 12.97
C CYS A 22 8.52 -0.41 12.76
N THR A 23 7.94 -1.23 13.64
CA THR A 23 6.56 -1.71 13.50
C THR A 23 5.61 -0.61 13.95
N ARG A 24 4.73 -0.17 13.04
CA ARG A 24 3.77 0.92 13.29
C ARG A 24 2.36 0.42 13.01
N GLY A 25 1.40 0.68 13.90
CA GLY A 25 0.02 0.17 13.75
C GLY A 25 -0.05 -1.36 13.65
N GLY A 26 0.84 -2.08 14.34
CA GLY A 26 0.92 -3.54 14.35
C GLY A 26 1.54 -4.18 13.10
N ASN A 27 2.03 -3.39 12.14
CA ASN A 27 2.62 -3.89 10.89
C ASN A 27 3.98 -3.25 10.58
N ILE A 28 4.90 -4.04 10.03
CA ILE A 28 6.17 -3.55 9.48
C ILE A 28 6.03 -3.33 7.96
N SER A 29 6.55 -2.21 7.46
CA SER A 29 6.41 -1.87 6.04
C SER A 29 7.32 -2.71 5.15
N ARG A 30 6.91 -2.97 3.90
CA ARG A 30 7.76 -3.61 2.88
C ARG A 30 9.05 -2.84 2.60
N ASN A 31 8.97 -1.51 2.62
CA ASN A 31 10.13 -0.63 2.46
C ASN A 31 11.17 -0.91 3.55
N THR A 32 10.71 -1.01 4.81
CA THR A 32 11.56 -1.33 5.96
C THR A 32 12.11 -2.76 5.89
N VAL A 33 11.30 -3.77 5.54
CA VAL A 33 11.82 -5.14 5.39
C VAL A 33 12.88 -5.21 4.29
N SER A 34 12.61 -4.58 3.14
CA SER A 34 13.52 -4.55 1.99
C SER A 34 14.83 -3.84 2.30
N VAL A 35 14.76 -2.66 2.95
CA VAL A 35 15.99 -1.93 3.33
C VAL A 35 16.79 -2.70 4.38
N GLY A 36 16.12 -3.40 5.31
CA GLY A 36 16.79 -4.27 6.28
C GLY A 36 17.60 -5.36 5.59
N ILE A 37 17.04 -6.00 4.56
CA ILE A 37 17.76 -7.00 3.76
C ILE A 37 18.97 -6.38 3.06
N VAL A 38 18.82 -5.19 2.47
CA VAL A 38 19.93 -4.47 1.82
C VAL A 38 21.04 -4.12 2.82
N VAL A 39 20.70 -3.68 4.03
CA VAL A 39 21.67 -3.38 5.10
C VAL A 39 22.46 -4.61 5.49
N ILE A 40 21.77 -5.73 5.76
CA ILE A 40 22.45 -6.98 6.15
C ILE A 40 23.26 -7.54 4.96
N ASP A 41 22.79 -7.39 3.72
CA ASP A 41 23.56 -7.78 2.53
C ASP A 41 24.87 -6.98 2.40
N HIS A 42 24.84 -5.66 2.65
CA HIS A 42 26.07 -4.85 2.69
C HIS A 42 27.03 -5.32 3.77
N LEU A 43 26.54 -5.54 4.99
CA LEU A 43 27.35 -6.08 6.09
C LEU A 43 27.90 -7.48 5.79
N ARG A 44 27.19 -8.28 5.00
CA ARG A 44 27.67 -9.59 4.58
C ARG A 44 28.76 -9.49 3.52
N GLN A 45 28.65 -8.56 2.58
CA GLN A 45 29.64 -8.33 1.54
C GLN A 45 30.95 -7.75 2.10
N GLN A 46 30.84 -6.85 3.07
CA GLN A 46 31.96 -6.16 3.69
C GLN A 46 31.64 -5.91 5.18
N CYS A 47 32.57 -6.22 6.08
CA CYS A 47 32.36 -6.04 7.52
C CYS A 47 33.70 -5.76 8.22
N PRO A 48 33.88 -4.58 8.85
CA PRO A 48 32.91 -3.48 8.97
C PRO A 48 32.72 -2.72 7.64
N VAL A 49 31.64 -1.93 7.53
CA VAL A 49 31.38 -1.04 6.38
C VAL A 49 31.59 0.42 6.76
N SER A 50 32.01 1.24 5.80
CA SER A 50 31.99 2.69 5.96
C SER A 50 30.63 3.26 5.54
N ARG A 51 30.18 4.31 6.22
CA ARG A 51 28.93 5.01 5.89
C ARG A 51 28.92 5.50 4.44
N ASP A 52 30.03 6.05 3.96
CA ASP A 52 30.13 6.62 2.62
C ASP A 52 30.08 5.54 1.51
N ASP A 53 30.37 4.29 1.86
CA ASP A 53 30.30 3.16 0.92
C ASP A 53 28.86 2.72 0.69
N VAL A 54 28.01 2.79 1.73
CA VAL A 54 26.66 2.18 1.73
C VAL A 54 25.52 3.20 1.80
N VAL A 55 25.79 4.47 2.11
CA VAL A 55 24.82 5.57 2.15
C VAL A 55 25.22 6.63 1.11
N SER A 56 24.25 7.12 0.35
CA SER A 56 24.44 8.24 -0.59
C SER A 56 24.49 9.58 0.14
N GLN A 57 24.95 10.64 -0.54
CA GLN A 57 24.93 12.00 0.01
C GLN A 57 23.52 12.47 0.43
N GLY A 58 22.47 11.98 -0.25
CA GLY A 58 21.08 12.26 0.09
C GLY A 58 20.54 11.48 1.29
N GLY A 59 21.35 10.65 1.94
CA GLY A 59 20.94 9.81 3.07
C GLY A 59 20.20 8.53 2.65
N GLU A 60 20.21 8.17 1.38
CA GLU A 60 19.59 6.94 0.89
C GLU A 60 20.56 5.76 0.97
N ILE A 61 20.07 4.60 1.37
CA ILE A 61 20.85 3.36 1.36
C ILE A 61 21.08 2.93 -0.09
N LYS A 62 22.35 2.77 -0.48
CA LYS A 62 22.71 2.33 -1.83
C LYS A 62 22.21 0.91 -2.06
N GLY A 63 21.67 0.62 -3.24
CA GLY A 63 21.04 -0.67 -3.55
C GLY A 63 19.57 -0.78 -3.12
N ALA A 64 19.04 0.17 -2.35
CA ALA A 64 17.63 0.18 -1.95
C ALA A 64 16.69 0.78 -3.02
N ARG A 65 17.22 1.44 -4.06
CA ARG A 65 16.49 1.83 -5.28
C ARG A 65 16.92 0.97 -6.46
N SER A 66 17.88 1.44 -7.25
CA SER A 66 18.50 0.65 -8.32
C SER A 66 19.22 -0.56 -7.74
N GLY A 67 18.96 -1.73 -8.30
CA GLY A 67 19.54 -3.00 -7.83
C GLY A 67 18.73 -3.74 -6.76
N LEU A 68 17.71 -3.12 -6.15
CA LEU A 68 16.92 -3.76 -5.08
C LEU A 68 16.37 -5.12 -5.50
N GLY A 69 15.77 -5.18 -6.69
CA GLY A 69 15.21 -6.41 -7.22
C GLY A 69 16.22 -7.55 -7.35
N THR A 70 17.48 -7.24 -7.63
CA THR A 70 18.57 -8.24 -7.72
C THR A 70 18.95 -8.76 -6.34
N ILE A 71 19.02 -7.86 -5.34
CA ILE A 71 19.31 -8.22 -3.95
C ILE A 71 18.17 -9.07 -3.37
N LEU A 72 16.91 -8.72 -3.62
CA LEU A 72 15.77 -9.50 -3.16
C LEU A 72 15.76 -10.91 -3.77
N GLU A 73 16.01 -11.04 -5.08
CA GLU A 73 16.06 -12.34 -5.75
C GLU A 73 17.19 -13.23 -5.24
N LYS A 74 18.35 -12.65 -4.89
CA LYS A 74 19.47 -13.35 -4.27
C LYS A 74 19.05 -14.11 -3.00
N TYR A 75 18.03 -13.62 -2.30
CA TYR A 75 17.49 -14.20 -1.06
C TYR A 75 16.10 -14.85 -1.23
N GLY A 76 15.74 -15.21 -2.47
CA GLY A 76 14.50 -15.95 -2.76
C GLY A 76 13.22 -15.10 -2.71
N ILE A 77 13.34 -13.77 -2.65
CA ILE A 77 12.20 -12.85 -2.68
C ILE A 77 12.03 -12.33 -4.11
N PRO A 78 10.85 -12.50 -4.74
CA PRO A 78 10.68 -12.12 -6.15
C PRO A 78 10.73 -10.60 -6.33
N ARG A 79 11.23 -10.11 -7.48
CA ARG A 79 11.29 -8.66 -7.80
C ARG A 79 9.98 -7.88 -7.58
N ARG A 80 8.83 -8.53 -7.81
CA ARG A 80 7.50 -7.94 -7.56
C ARG A 80 7.24 -7.61 -6.08
N TYR A 81 8.03 -8.17 -5.15
CA TYR A 81 7.96 -7.86 -3.73
C TYR A 81 8.39 -6.45 -3.39
N LEU A 82 9.17 -5.72 -4.19
CA LEU A 82 9.31 -4.26 -4.09
C LEU A 82 10.17 -3.77 -5.24
N LYS A 83 9.68 -2.75 -5.97
CA LYS A 83 10.43 -2.17 -7.08
C LYS A 83 11.60 -1.31 -6.57
N GLU A 84 11.33 -0.46 -5.58
CA GLU A 84 12.32 0.42 -4.93
C GLU A 84 11.83 0.87 -3.55
N VAL A 85 12.76 1.20 -2.66
CA VAL A 85 12.49 1.87 -1.39
C VAL A 85 12.29 3.36 -1.65
N THR A 86 11.04 3.81 -1.63
CA THR A 86 10.64 5.19 -1.99
C THR A 86 10.35 6.08 -0.80
N THR A 87 10.33 5.53 0.41
CA THR A 87 10.01 6.28 1.62
C THR A 87 11.30 6.80 2.26
N ARG A 88 11.34 8.10 2.60
CA ARG A 88 12.41 8.67 3.43
C ARG A 88 12.59 7.89 4.73
N GLN A 89 11.46 7.48 5.31
CA GLN A 89 11.42 6.66 6.52
C GLN A 89 12.13 5.30 6.34
N GLY A 90 11.99 4.64 5.19
CA GLY A 90 12.70 3.37 4.93
C GLY A 90 14.21 3.57 4.98
N HIS A 91 14.73 4.63 4.34
CA HIS A 91 16.16 4.93 4.39
C HIS A 91 16.66 5.29 5.79
N GLN A 92 15.85 5.99 6.58
CA GLN A 92 16.16 6.27 8.00
C GLN A 92 16.16 4.99 8.85
N ASP A 93 15.16 4.12 8.68
CA ASP A 93 15.09 2.83 9.37
C ASP A 93 16.35 2.00 9.04
N GLY A 94 16.80 2.02 7.78
CA GLY A 94 18.02 1.33 7.33
C GLY A 94 19.33 1.90 7.91
N GLN A 95 19.48 3.23 7.96
CA GLN A 95 20.65 3.86 8.60
C GLN A 95 20.72 3.50 10.09
N ARG A 96 19.59 3.53 10.79
CA ARG A 96 19.52 3.10 12.19
C ARG A 96 19.93 1.64 12.37
N LEU A 97 19.55 0.75 11.43
CA LEU A 97 19.99 -0.65 11.51
C LEU A 97 21.51 -0.80 11.40
N PHE A 98 22.17 -0.01 10.55
CA PHE A 98 23.64 0.03 10.53
C PHE A 98 24.20 0.48 11.89
N GLU A 99 23.64 1.53 12.48
CA GLU A 99 24.04 2.05 13.80
C GLU A 99 23.84 1.01 14.91
N ASP A 100 22.70 0.30 14.91
CA ASP A 100 22.36 -0.75 15.87
C ASP A 100 23.35 -1.93 15.80
N PHE A 101 23.86 -2.23 14.59
CA PHE A 101 24.94 -3.21 14.37
C PHE A 101 26.35 -2.61 14.50
N ASN A 102 26.46 -1.36 14.94
CA ASN A 102 27.71 -0.59 15.03
C ASN A 102 28.55 -0.70 13.75
N TRP A 103 27.90 -0.58 12.59
CA TRP A 103 28.51 -0.67 11.25
C TRP A 103 29.28 -1.99 11.01
N GLY A 104 28.96 -3.04 11.76
CA GLY A 104 29.62 -4.35 11.72
C GLY A 104 30.85 -4.48 12.62
N HIS A 105 31.25 -3.43 13.34
CA HIS A 105 32.44 -3.49 14.22
C HIS A 105 32.32 -4.54 15.32
N ILE A 106 31.11 -4.82 15.81
CA ILE A 106 30.87 -5.86 16.83
C ILE A 106 31.22 -7.28 16.34
N LEU A 107 31.41 -7.48 15.03
CA LEU A 107 31.73 -8.78 14.42
C LEU A 107 33.17 -8.86 13.89
N ILE A 108 34.03 -7.86 14.13
CA ILE A 108 35.37 -7.81 13.50
C ILE A 108 36.26 -9.03 13.81
N GLU A 109 36.15 -9.55 15.03
CA GLU A 109 36.93 -10.72 15.50
C GLU A 109 36.31 -12.06 15.08
N VAL A 110 35.13 -12.04 14.45
CA VAL A 110 34.43 -13.25 14.02
C VAL A 110 34.96 -13.70 12.64
N PRO A 111 35.36 -14.97 12.47
CA PRO A 111 35.77 -15.50 11.17
C PRO A 111 34.73 -15.25 10.08
N LYS A 112 35.20 -14.98 8.86
CA LYS A 112 34.34 -14.60 7.73
C LYS A 112 33.24 -15.62 7.47
N GLU A 113 33.55 -16.91 7.56
CA GLU A 113 32.62 -18.00 7.31
C GLU A 113 31.48 -18.01 8.35
N LYS A 114 31.82 -17.77 9.62
CA LYS A 114 30.83 -17.67 10.70
C LYS A 114 29.97 -16.42 10.57
N ARG A 115 30.57 -15.28 10.19
CA ARG A 115 29.82 -14.04 9.88
C ARG A 115 28.86 -14.25 8.73
N ASP A 116 29.30 -14.92 7.66
CA ASP A 116 28.47 -15.18 6.48
C ASP A 116 27.22 -15.97 6.84
N ILE A 117 27.40 -17.06 7.61
CA ILE A 117 26.29 -17.86 8.14
C ILE A 117 25.37 -17.01 9.00
N LEU A 118 25.91 -16.25 9.96
CA LEU A 118 25.11 -15.38 10.84
C LEU A 118 24.25 -14.38 10.05
N PHE A 119 24.84 -13.69 9.07
CA PHE A 119 24.11 -12.72 8.26
C PHE A 119 23.04 -13.38 7.38
N LEU A 120 23.30 -14.58 6.85
CA LEU A 120 22.27 -15.36 6.15
C LEU A 120 21.10 -15.69 7.07
N GLU A 121 21.34 -16.13 8.31
CA GLU A 121 20.26 -16.42 9.25
C GLU A 121 19.46 -15.16 9.66
N LEU A 122 20.12 -13.99 9.75
CA LEU A 122 19.44 -12.71 9.99
C LEU A 122 18.60 -12.29 8.77
N ILE A 123 19.09 -12.51 7.55
CA ILE A 123 18.33 -12.29 6.31
C ILE A 123 17.14 -13.25 6.22
N ASP A 124 17.30 -14.52 6.62
CA ASP A 124 16.20 -15.49 6.66
C ASP A 124 15.08 -14.97 7.55
N LYS A 125 15.40 -14.31 8.68
CA LYS A 125 14.39 -13.72 9.56
C LYS A 125 13.58 -12.61 8.89
N LEU A 126 14.23 -11.78 8.08
CA LEU A 126 13.58 -10.74 7.29
C LEU A 126 12.81 -11.34 6.10
N THR A 127 13.31 -12.43 5.52
CA THR A 127 12.66 -13.17 4.44
C THR A 127 11.40 -13.88 4.92
N GLU A 128 11.36 -14.36 6.17
CA GLU A 128 10.13 -14.85 6.81
C GLU A 128 9.04 -13.76 6.91
N LEU A 129 9.43 -12.51 7.21
CA LEU A 129 8.51 -11.37 7.22
C LEU A 129 7.98 -11.06 5.83
N ALA A 130 8.87 -11.00 4.83
CA ALA A 130 8.48 -10.83 3.42
C ALA A 130 7.55 -11.97 2.95
N SER A 131 7.85 -13.21 3.31
CA SER A 131 7.06 -14.39 2.98
C SER A 131 5.69 -14.36 3.64
N ARG A 132 5.59 -13.98 4.92
CA ARG A 132 4.28 -13.82 5.60
C ARG A 132 3.43 -12.77 4.91
N TRP A 133 4.04 -11.67 4.50
CA TRP A 133 3.37 -10.64 3.74
C TRP A 133 2.87 -11.19 2.38
N MET A 134 3.71 -11.92 1.65
CA MET A 134 3.33 -12.53 0.37
C MET A 134 2.29 -13.66 0.49
N LYS A 135 2.21 -14.30 1.67
CA LYS A 135 1.22 -15.33 2.00
C LYS A 135 -0.13 -14.76 2.43
N ARG A 136 -0.28 -13.43 2.60
CA ARG A 136 -1.59 -12.82 2.86
C ARG A 136 -2.51 -13.18 1.69
N GLN A 137 -3.60 -13.89 2.00
CA GLN A 137 -4.53 -14.36 0.98
C GLN A 137 -5.35 -13.19 0.43
N ASN A 138 -5.57 -13.22 -0.88
CA ASN A 138 -6.55 -12.40 -1.59
C ASN A 138 -7.90 -12.38 -0.85
N LEU A 139 -8.66 -11.30 -1.01
CA LEU A 139 -10.05 -11.20 -0.57
C LEU A 139 -10.91 -12.16 -1.41
N LYS A 140 -11.09 -13.37 -0.91
CA LYS A 140 -12.01 -14.36 -1.48
C LYS A 140 -13.39 -14.17 -0.87
N LEU A 141 -14.37 -13.86 -1.71
CA LEU A 141 -15.71 -13.50 -1.30
C LEU A 141 -16.72 -14.40 -2.03
N ASP A 142 -17.55 -15.08 -1.25
CA ASP A 142 -18.68 -15.85 -1.77
C ASP A 142 -19.88 -14.91 -1.89
N ILE A 143 -20.34 -14.66 -3.11
CA ILE A 143 -21.40 -13.70 -3.42
C ILE A 143 -22.74 -14.45 -3.52
N ASP A 144 -23.70 -14.10 -2.65
CA ASP A 144 -25.07 -14.58 -2.80
C ASP A 144 -25.75 -13.82 -3.94
N ARG A 145 -25.86 -14.48 -5.11
CA ARG A 145 -26.41 -13.92 -6.35
C ARG A 145 -27.89 -13.53 -6.25
N ARG A 146 -28.59 -13.93 -5.19
CA ARG A 146 -29.99 -13.51 -4.93
C ARG A 146 -30.08 -12.12 -4.31
N GLN A 147 -28.97 -11.61 -3.77
CA GLN A 147 -28.91 -10.28 -3.17
C GLN A 147 -28.74 -9.20 -4.25
N ALA A 148 -29.09 -7.96 -3.88
CA ALA A 148 -28.90 -6.81 -4.77
C ALA A 148 -27.40 -6.47 -4.93
N PRO A 149 -26.99 -5.86 -6.07
CA PRO A 149 -25.60 -5.45 -6.29
C PRO A 149 -25.02 -4.57 -5.18
N THR A 150 -25.83 -3.72 -4.53
CA THR A 150 -25.41 -2.92 -3.37
C THR A 150 -24.90 -3.78 -2.21
N ALA A 151 -25.54 -4.92 -1.94
CA ALA A 151 -25.11 -5.84 -0.89
C ALA A 151 -23.77 -6.52 -1.22
N TRP A 152 -23.52 -6.83 -2.50
CA TRP A 152 -22.25 -7.40 -2.94
C TRP A 152 -21.09 -6.42 -2.75
N ILE A 153 -21.30 -5.15 -3.12
CA ILE A 153 -20.28 -4.11 -2.92
C ILE A 153 -20.06 -3.85 -1.44
N HIS A 154 -21.14 -3.81 -0.64
CA HIS A 154 -21.03 -3.68 0.81
C HIS A 154 -20.17 -4.80 1.40
N LEU A 155 -20.39 -6.06 1.01
CA LEU A 155 -19.57 -7.19 1.46
C LEU A 155 -18.10 -7.00 1.10
N ILE A 156 -17.80 -6.53 -0.11
CA ILE A 156 -16.42 -6.26 -0.55
C ILE A 156 -15.75 -5.19 0.33
N VAL A 157 -16.42 -4.04 0.49
CA VAL A 157 -15.90 -2.91 1.28
C VAL A 157 -15.73 -3.31 2.76
N GLU A 158 -16.70 -4.04 3.33
CA GLU A 158 -16.65 -4.51 4.72
C GLU A 158 -15.45 -5.42 4.97
N ASN A 159 -15.21 -6.39 4.08
CA ASN A 159 -14.08 -7.32 4.19
C ASN A 159 -12.72 -6.62 3.96
N ALA A 160 -12.73 -5.41 3.39
CA ALA A 160 -11.55 -4.61 3.11
C ALA A 160 -11.19 -3.61 4.23
N LYS A 161 -12.14 -3.17 5.06
CA LYS A 161 -11.98 -2.04 6.03
C LYS A 161 -10.70 -2.05 6.87
N GLN A 162 -10.24 -3.22 7.33
CA GLN A 162 -9.05 -3.33 8.19
C GLN A 162 -7.74 -3.60 7.43
N ARG A 163 -7.83 -3.78 6.11
CA ARG A 163 -6.71 -4.18 5.26
C ARG A 163 -6.38 -3.12 4.21
N SER A 164 -7.39 -2.38 3.72
CA SER A 164 -7.25 -1.51 2.57
C SER A 164 -6.64 -0.15 2.88
N GLY A 165 -6.99 0.46 4.02
CA GLY A 165 -6.65 1.87 4.27
C GLY A 165 -7.16 2.82 3.18
N GLY A 166 -8.28 2.48 2.52
CA GLY A 166 -8.85 3.23 1.39
C GLY A 166 -8.39 2.77 0.00
N VAL A 167 -7.39 1.88 -0.10
CA VAL A 167 -6.85 1.37 -1.39
C VAL A 167 -7.93 0.65 -2.20
N VAL A 168 -8.68 -0.26 -1.55
CA VAL A 168 -9.71 -1.08 -2.20
C VAL A 168 -10.81 -0.18 -2.75
N GLU A 169 -11.26 0.77 -1.94
CA GLU A 169 -12.28 1.76 -2.27
C GLU A 169 -11.86 2.59 -3.49
N GLN A 170 -10.65 3.15 -3.47
CA GLN A 170 -10.13 3.97 -4.56
C GLN A 170 -10.00 3.18 -5.86
N HIS A 171 -9.44 1.96 -5.81
CA HIS A 171 -9.27 1.15 -7.01
C HIS A 171 -10.61 0.61 -7.54
N LEU A 172 -11.61 0.33 -6.70
CA LEU A 172 -12.95 -0.06 -7.15
C LEU A 172 -13.63 1.09 -7.89
N VAL A 173 -13.55 2.31 -7.34
CA VAL A 173 -14.04 3.52 -8.01
C VAL A 173 -13.31 3.73 -9.34
N GLY A 174 -11.98 3.59 -9.37
CA GLY A 174 -11.20 3.69 -10.60
C GLY A 174 -11.62 2.66 -11.65
N ALA A 175 -11.84 1.40 -11.25
CA ALA A 175 -12.28 0.33 -12.13
C ALA A 175 -13.68 0.58 -12.71
N LYS A 176 -14.60 1.08 -11.88
CA LYS A 176 -15.92 1.56 -12.32
C LYS A 176 -15.77 2.64 -13.37
N LEU A 177 -15.02 3.70 -13.06
CA LEU A 177 -14.86 4.85 -13.95
C LEU A 177 -14.27 4.42 -15.30
N GLU A 178 -13.26 3.55 -15.28
CA GLU A 178 -12.64 3.02 -16.50
C GLU A 178 -13.61 2.14 -17.30
N LYS A 179 -14.39 1.29 -16.64
CA LYS A 179 -15.42 0.50 -17.34
C LYS A 179 -16.54 1.38 -17.89
N ARG A 180 -16.90 2.50 -17.25
CA ARG A 180 -17.96 3.38 -17.76
C ARG A 180 -17.47 4.30 -18.88
N PHE A 181 -16.24 4.80 -18.77
CA PHE A 181 -15.68 5.81 -19.67
C PHE A 181 -14.57 5.20 -20.55
N HIS A 182 -14.92 4.21 -21.36
CA HIS A 182 -13.96 3.44 -22.19
C HIS A 182 -13.02 4.28 -23.08
N ASN A 183 -13.40 5.51 -23.42
CA ASN A 183 -12.64 6.40 -24.30
C ASN A 183 -11.86 7.49 -23.53
N MET A 184 -11.81 7.41 -22.20
CA MET A 184 -11.09 8.36 -21.35
C MET A 184 -9.99 7.65 -20.58
N ASP A 185 -8.83 8.29 -20.46
CA ASP A 185 -7.75 7.80 -19.62
C ASP A 185 -8.09 8.04 -18.15
N ILE A 186 -8.34 6.97 -17.40
CA ILE A 186 -8.65 7.03 -15.97
C ILE A 186 -7.37 6.78 -15.18
N SER A 187 -6.81 7.86 -14.64
CA SER A 187 -5.55 7.86 -13.87
C SER A 187 -5.48 6.70 -12.88
N ASN A 188 -4.36 5.96 -12.90
CA ASN A 188 -4.08 4.90 -11.96
C ASN A 188 -2.86 5.28 -11.12
N HIS A 189 -3.06 5.57 -9.84
CA HIS A 189 -2.02 6.04 -8.94
C HIS A 189 -2.00 5.20 -7.66
N PRO A 190 -0.83 4.97 -7.04
CA PRO A 190 -0.78 4.33 -5.73
C PRO A 190 -1.57 5.14 -4.70
N ALA A 191 -2.31 4.48 -3.80
CA ALA A 191 -3.18 5.18 -2.84
C ALA A 191 -2.42 6.17 -1.94
N HIS A 192 -1.17 5.83 -1.59
CA HIS A 192 -0.30 6.71 -0.79
C HIS A 192 0.43 7.80 -1.59
N ALA A 193 0.13 7.97 -2.88
CA ALA A 193 0.71 9.02 -3.71
C ALA A 193 0.12 10.40 -3.38
N ALA A 194 -1.10 10.46 -2.86
CA ALA A 194 -1.76 11.72 -2.46
C ALA A 194 -0.99 12.47 -1.35
N ASP A 195 -0.34 11.73 -0.43
CA ASP A 195 0.38 12.31 0.71
C ASP A 195 1.79 12.81 0.36
N ARG A 196 2.37 12.38 -0.77
CA ARG A 196 3.82 12.52 -1.01
C ARG A 196 4.27 13.69 -1.88
N GLN A 197 3.36 14.35 -2.59
CA GLN A 197 3.52 15.58 -3.39
C GLN A 197 2.58 15.44 -4.58
N THR A 198 1.57 16.31 -4.71
CA THR A 198 1.12 16.87 -6.00
C THR A 198 -0.06 17.81 -5.78
N ALA A 199 -0.16 18.82 -6.63
CA ALA A 199 -1.29 19.75 -6.79
C ALA A 199 -2.56 19.04 -7.33
N ARG A 200 -2.87 17.85 -6.83
CA ARG A 200 -4.05 17.08 -7.25
C ARG A 200 -5.28 17.62 -6.56
N VAL A 201 -6.27 17.96 -7.38
CA VAL A 201 -7.58 18.45 -6.94
C VAL A 201 -8.47 17.34 -6.37
N GLY A 202 -8.14 16.06 -6.59
CA GLY A 202 -8.84 14.88 -6.05
C GLY A 202 -8.19 13.56 -6.48
N ASP A 203 -8.84 12.43 -6.21
CA ASP A 203 -8.36 11.09 -6.57
C ASP A 203 -8.57 10.77 -8.05
N PHE A 204 -9.69 11.23 -8.62
CA PHE A 204 -9.98 11.17 -10.05
C PHE A 204 -10.55 12.51 -10.53
N SER A 205 -10.25 12.87 -11.77
CA SER A 205 -10.80 14.06 -12.44
C SER A 205 -11.33 13.67 -13.80
N ILE A 206 -12.60 13.98 -14.07
CA ILE A 206 -13.25 13.77 -15.36
C ILE A 206 -13.99 15.04 -15.74
N SER A 207 -13.51 15.73 -16.77
CA SER A 207 -14.01 17.05 -17.16
C SER A 207 -13.97 18.05 -15.99
N GLN A 208 -15.13 18.53 -15.51
CA GLN A 208 -15.22 19.44 -14.35
C GLN A 208 -15.55 18.69 -13.04
N THR A 209 -15.74 17.37 -13.10
CA THR A 209 -16.11 16.54 -11.95
C THR A 209 -14.89 15.97 -11.27
N ILE A 210 -14.78 16.16 -9.95
CA ILE A 210 -13.66 15.70 -9.15
C ILE A 210 -14.13 14.68 -8.13
N TYR A 211 -13.57 13.47 -8.15
CA TYR A 211 -13.91 12.42 -7.20
C TYR A 211 -12.90 12.42 -6.05
N HIS A 212 -13.41 12.53 -4.83
CA HIS A 212 -12.66 12.27 -3.60
C HIS A 212 -13.15 10.95 -3.01
N VAL A 213 -12.26 10.00 -2.79
CA VAL A 213 -12.59 8.67 -2.26
C VAL A 213 -11.93 8.51 -0.89
N THR A 214 -12.72 8.21 0.14
CA THR A 214 -12.15 7.95 1.47
C THR A 214 -12.99 6.94 2.24
N ALA A 215 -12.31 6.03 2.96
CA ALA A 215 -12.96 5.12 3.90
C ALA A 215 -13.52 5.87 5.13
N THR A 216 -12.99 7.06 5.46
CA THR A 216 -13.46 7.84 6.60
C THR A 216 -13.35 9.34 6.29
N PRO A 217 -14.47 10.07 6.22
CA PRO A 217 -14.45 11.50 5.94
C PRO A 217 -13.80 12.28 7.11
N SER A 218 -13.07 13.33 6.76
CA SER A 218 -12.36 14.23 7.66
C SER A 218 -12.55 15.69 7.22
N ARG A 219 -12.30 16.67 8.10
CA ARG A 219 -12.39 18.09 7.71
C ARG A 219 -11.49 18.44 6.53
N ASN A 220 -10.30 17.83 6.45
CA ASN A 220 -9.34 18.09 5.37
C ASN A 220 -9.92 17.76 3.98
N VAL A 221 -10.56 16.59 3.81
CA VAL A 221 -11.15 16.24 2.50
C VAL A 221 -12.33 17.16 2.15
N ILE A 222 -13.10 17.62 3.14
CA ILE A 222 -14.20 18.56 2.93
C ILE A 222 -13.68 19.94 2.52
N GLN A 223 -12.60 20.42 3.14
CA GLN A 223 -11.93 21.67 2.76
C GLN A 223 -11.38 21.61 1.33
N LYS A 224 -10.77 20.49 0.92
CA LYS A 224 -10.37 20.28 -0.48
C LYS A 224 -11.57 20.34 -1.44
N CYS A 225 -12.72 19.78 -1.04
CA CYS A 225 -13.95 19.92 -1.83
C CYS A 225 -14.37 21.39 -1.93
N ALA A 226 -14.31 22.15 -0.84
CA ALA A 226 -14.62 23.59 -0.84
C ALA A 226 -13.66 24.39 -1.77
N GLU A 227 -12.37 24.05 -1.78
CA GLU A 227 -11.39 24.64 -2.69
C GLU A 227 -11.73 24.37 -4.16
N ASN A 228 -12.14 23.14 -4.49
CA ASN A 228 -12.61 22.79 -5.84
C ASN A 228 -13.84 23.62 -6.26
N ILE A 229 -14.82 23.77 -5.36
CA ILE A 229 -16.04 24.56 -5.63
C ILE A 229 -15.68 26.01 -5.94
N LYS A 230 -14.75 26.61 -5.19
CA LYS A 230 -14.31 28.01 -5.40
C LYS A 230 -13.74 28.28 -6.79
N VAL A 231 -13.16 27.27 -7.44
CA VAL A 231 -12.59 27.39 -8.79
C VAL A 231 -13.52 26.83 -9.88
N GLY A 232 -14.79 26.57 -9.56
CA GLY A 232 -15.81 26.15 -10.53
C GLY A 232 -15.78 24.65 -10.87
N LEU A 233 -15.20 23.82 -10.02
CA LEU A 233 -15.22 22.36 -10.15
C LEU A 233 -16.35 21.75 -9.32
N PHE A 234 -16.82 20.57 -9.73
CA PHE A 234 -17.91 19.83 -9.09
C PHE A 234 -17.38 18.61 -8.32
N PRO A 235 -17.09 18.75 -7.01
CA PRO A 235 -16.63 17.63 -6.21
C PRO A 235 -17.75 16.62 -5.92
N ILE A 236 -17.40 15.34 -6.03
CA ILE A 236 -18.18 14.19 -5.57
C ILE A 236 -17.36 13.47 -4.50
N LEU A 237 -17.88 13.42 -3.28
CA LEU A 237 -17.31 12.68 -2.17
C LEU A 237 -17.90 11.27 -2.13
N LEU A 238 -17.05 10.28 -2.33
CA LEU A 238 -17.37 8.85 -2.27
C LEU A 238 -16.84 8.25 -0.97
N ILE A 239 -17.75 7.69 -0.19
CA ILE A 239 -17.49 7.12 1.14
C ILE A 239 -18.29 5.82 1.35
N PRO A 240 -17.92 4.95 2.30
CA PRO A 240 -18.79 3.84 2.71
C PRO A 240 -20.13 4.36 3.25
N SER A 241 -21.23 3.63 3.02
CA SER A 241 -22.59 4.08 3.37
C SER A 241 -22.78 4.42 4.85
N GLU A 242 -22.08 3.73 5.74
CA GLU A 242 -22.10 4.00 7.18
C GLU A 242 -21.48 5.35 7.57
N GLN A 243 -20.66 5.95 6.69
CA GLN A 243 -20.00 7.23 6.95
C GLN A 243 -20.83 8.43 6.47
N GLU A 244 -21.99 8.20 5.84
CA GLU A 244 -22.79 9.26 5.22
C GLU A 244 -23.23 10.34 6.21
N TYR A 245 -23.66 9.93 7.40
CA TYR A 245 -24.06 10.87 8.45
C TYR A 245 -22.91 11.81 8.82
N LYS A 246 -21.71 11.25 9.00
CA LYS A 246 -20.50 12.00 9.35
C LYS A 246 -20.10 12.97 8.23
N ALA A 247 -20.13 12.53 6.97
CA ALA A 247 -19.80 13.39 5.83
C ALA A 247 -20.79 14.55 5.69
N LYS A 248 -22.10 14.29 5.84
CA LYS A 248 -23.15 15.32 5.78
C LYS A 248 -23.00 16.36 6.90
N ALA A 249 -22.69 15.93 8.13
CA ALA A 249 -22.43 16.86 9.23
C ALA A 249 -21.20 17.74 8.94
N LEU A 250 -20.10 17.14 8.47
CA LEU A 250 -18.88 17.90 8.14
C LEU A 250 -19.08 18.88 6.98
N SER A 251 -19.88 18.53 5.96
CA SER A 251 -20.19 19.43 4.85
C SER A 251 -21.05 20.62 5.27
N GLN A 252 -21.98 20.40 6.21
CA GLN A 252 -22.79 21.47 6.82
C GLN A 252 -21.93 22.43 7.64
N ASP A 253 -21.01 21.89 8.45
CA ASP A 253 -20.05 22.69 9.21
C ASP A 253 -19.20 23.61 8.30
N GLU A 254 -18.80 23.12 7.12
CA GLU A 254 -18.02 23.88 6.13
C GLU A 254 -18.90 24.78 5.25
N GLY A 255 -20.23 24.64 5.29
CA GLY A 255 -21.19 25.43 4.52
C GLY A 255 -21.20 25.14 3.02
N ILE A 256 -20.92 23.90 2.62
CA ILE A 256 -20.89 23.45 1.21
C ILE A 256 -21.88 22.31 0.92
N GLU A 257 -22.85 22.06 1.81
CA GLU A 257 -23.74 20.91 1.73
C GLU A 257 -24.66 20.89 0.50
N LYS A 258 -24.83 22.03 -0.18
CA LYS A 258 -25.64 22.16 -1.40
C LYS A 258 -24.81 22.00 -2.67
N GLU A 259 -23.52 22.26 -2.58
CA GLU A 259 -22.56 22.25 -3.69
C GLU A 259 -21.77 20.92 -3.73
N LEU A 260 -21.59 20.26 -2.59
CA LEU A 260 -20.90 18.97 -2.49
C LEU A 260 -21.89 17.81 -2.69
N THR A 261 -21.63 16.99 -3.69
CA THR A 261 -22.36 15.72 -3.87
C THR A 261 -21.71 14.63 -3.01
N ILE A 262 -22.49 13.99 -2.14
CA ILE A 262 -22.04 12.87 -1.29
C ILE A 262 -22.79 11.60 -1.72
N ILE A 263 -22.06 10.55 -2.10
CA ILE A 263 -22.63 9.27 -2.55
C ILE A 263 -21.89 8.13 -1.85
N SER A 264 -22.63 7.12 -1.41
CA SER A 264 -22.01 5.89 -0.93
C SER A 264 -21.31 5.12 -2.06
N ILE A 265 -20.13 4.57 -1.77
CA ILE A 265 -19.37 3.71 -2.69
C ILE A 265 -20.23 2.53 -3.15
N GLU A 266 -21.01 1.96 -2.23
CA GLU A 266 -21.96 0.89 -2.49
C GLU A 266 -22.98 1.27 -3.56
N ALA A 267 -23.65 2.42 -3.42
CA ALA A 267 -24.63 2.90 -4.38
C ALA A 267 -23.99 3.26 -5.72
N PHE A 268 -22.84 3.95 -5.68
CA PHE A 268 -22.12 4.40 -6.88
C PHE A 268 -21.68 3.23 -7.78
N LEU A 269 -21.18 2.15 -7.18
CA LEU A 269 -20.78 0.94 -7.90
C LEU A 269 -21.99 0.10 -8.34
N ALA A 270 -22.97 -0.07 -7.45
CA ALA A 270 -24.15 -0.88 -7.75
C ALA A 270 -24.97 -0.32 -8.92
N LEU A 271 -25.15 1.00 -8.98
CA LEU A 271 -25.85 1.63 -10.09
C LEU A 271 -25.16 1.33 -11.42
N ASN A 272 -23.82 1.39 -11.46
CA ASN A 272 -23.07 1.08 -12.66
C ASN A 272 -23.15 -0.40 -13.05
N ILE A 273 -23.22 -1.32 -12.09
CA ILE A 273 -23.48 -2.74 -12.36
C ILE A 273 -24.82 -2.92 -13.05
N ILE A 274 -25.87 -2.26 -12.55
CA ILE A 274 -27.23 -2.36 -13.09
C ILE A 274 -27.29 -1.76 -14.49
N GLU A 275 -26.76 -0.55 -14.69
CA GLU A 275 -26.76 0.14 -15.98
C GLU A 275 -25.98 -0.63 -17.05
N LEU A 276 -24.76 -1.08 -16.74
CA LEU A 276 -23.93 -1.81 -17.70
C LEU A 276 -24.46 -3.21 -17.99
N ALA A 277 -25.14 -3.84 -17.04
CA ALA A 277 -25.82 -5.12 -17.29
C ALA A 277 -26.92 -4.98 -18.34
N ILE A 278 -27.68 -3.88 -18.28
CA ILE A 278 -28.71 -3.56 -19.27
C ILE A 278 -28.07 -3.24 -20.62
N GLU A 279 -27.04 -2.38 -20.63
CA GLU A 279 -26.33 -1.96 -21.85
C GLU A 279 -25.63 -3.12 -22.57
N GLU A 280 -24.96 -4.00 -21.82
CA GLU A 280 -24.19 -5.14 -22.34
C GLU A 280 -25.03 -6.42 -22.49
N ASN A 281 -26.32 -6.39 -22.14
CA ASN A 281 -27.20 -7.57 -22.06
C ASN A 281 -26.56 -8.73 -21.26
N LYS A 282 -26.06 -8.42 -20.07
CA LYS A 282 -25.30 -9.33 -19.19
C LYS A 282 -25.97 -9.45 -17.82
N GLU A 283 -25.83 -10.60 -17.18
CA GLU A 283 -26.21 -10.79 -15.77
C GLU A 283 -25.40 -9.84 -14.85
N PHE A 284 -26.04 -9.31 -13.80
CA PHE A 284 -25.39 -8.40 -12.83
C PHE A 284 -24.07 -8.95 -12.28
N PHE A 285 -24.04 -10.24 -11.93
CA PHE A 285 -22.83 -10.87 -11.41
C PHE A 285 -21.70 -10.92 -12.46
N GLY A 286 -22.05 -11.10 -13.73
CA GLY A 286 -21.09 -11.05 -14.82
C GLY A 286 -20.45 -9.66 -14.97
N VAL A 287 -21.21 -8.59 -14.76
CA VAL A 287 -20.69 -7.21 -14.79
C VAL A 287 -19.80 -6.95 -13.59
N LEU A 288 -20.19 -7.40 -12.39
CA LEU A 288 -19.34 -7.34 -11.19
C LEU A 288 -17.99 -8.02 -11.45
N GLN A 289 -17.98 -9.21 -12.04
CA GLN A 289 -16.74 -9.92 -12.37
C GLN A 289 -15.82 -9.11 -13.29
N ASP A 290 -16.36 -8.36 -14.24
CA ASP A 290 -15.55 -7.52 -15.13
C ASP A 290 -14.99 -6.30 -14.41
N ILE A 291 -15.78 -5.65 -13.53
CA ILE A 291 -15.28 -4.57 -12.66
C ILE A 291 -14.14 -5.10 -11.77
N ILE A 292 -14.29 -6.29 -11.18
CA ILE A 292 -13.26 -6.92 -10.34
C ILE A 292 -11.99 -7.28 -11.14
N LYS A 293 -12.11 -7.69 -12.41
CA LYS A 293 -10.94 -7.91 -13.28
C LYS A 293 -10.18 -6.60 -13.52
N ILE A 294 -10.89 -5.52 -13.86
CA ILE A 294 -10.29 -4.19 -14.08
C ILE A 294 -9.64 -3.71 -12.78
N TYR A 295 -10.34 -3.83 -11.65
CA TYR A 295 -9.82 -3.54 -10.31
C TYR A 295 -8.50 -4.26 -10.03
N ASN A 296 -8.46 -5.58 -10.22
CA ASN A 296 -7.26 -6.36 -9.94
C ASN A 296 -6.09 -5.97 -10.85
N ARG A 297 -6.36 -5.68 -12.13
CA ARG A 297 -5.34 -5.19 -13.07
C ARG A 297 -4.78 -3.84 -12.60
N ARG A 298 -5.68 -2.88 -12.27
CA ARG A 298 -5.29 -1.55 -11.78
C ARG A 298 -4.48 -1.63 -10.49
N LEU A 299 -4.90 -2.47 -9.55
CA LEU A 299 -4.17 -2.75 -8.32
C LEU A 299 -2.76 -3.29 -8.62
N GLU A 300 -2.63 -4.26 -9.52
CA GLU A 300 -1.33 -4.87 -9.88
C GLU A 300 -0.35 -3.91 -10.56
N GLU A 301 -0.86 -2.93 -11.30
CA GLU A 301 -0.03 -1.95 -12.03
C GLU A 301 0.69 -0.98 -11.09
N VAL A 302 0.06 -0.58 -9.98
CA VAL A 302 0.55 0.53 -9.14
C VAL A 302 0.71 0.19 -7.67
N GLU A 303 -0.03 -0.81 -7.17
CA GLU A 303 0.09 -1.22 -5.79
C GLU A 303 1.14 -2.28 -5.60
N THR A 304 1.78 -2.13 -4.46
CA THR A 304 2.70 -3.12 -3.96
C THR A 304 1.89 -4.26 -3.33
N ASP A 305 0.84 -3.97 -2.54
CA ASP A 305 0.03 -4.95 -1.82
C ASP A 305 -1.02 -5.68 -2.66
N LEU A 306 -0.63 -6.84 -3.21
CA LEU A 306 -1.52 -7.73 -3.95
C LEU A 306 -2.42 -8.60 -3.06
N SER A 307 -2.27 -8.57 -1.73
CA SER A 307 -3.23 -9.26 -0.86
C SER A 307 -4.62 -8.62 -0.88
N LEU A 308 -4.71 -7.41 -1.40
CA LEU A 308 -5.95 -6.68 -1.65
C LEU A 308 -6.65 -7.10 -2.96
N ARG A 309 -6.10 -8.06 -3.71
CA ARG A 309 -6.78 -8.65 -4.86
C ARG A 309 -8.11 -9.26 -4.43
N ILE A 310 -9.13 -9.07 -5.24
CA ILE A 310 -10.48 -9.58 -5.00
C ILE A 310 -10.75 -10.78 -5.91
N GLU A 311 -11.27 -11.85 -5.34
CA GLU A 311 -11.82 -12.99 -6.05
C GLU A 311 -13.26 -13.17 -5.60
N VAL A 312 -14.22 -13.01 -6.53
CA VAL A 312 -15.65 -13.23 -6.27
C VAL A 312 -16.09 -14.58 -6.87
N ARG A 313 -16.85 -15.35 -6.10
CA ARG A 313 -17.41 -16.66 -6.50
C ARG A 313 -18.93 -16.64 -6.42
#